data_AF-A0A5R8P4Y9-F1
#
_entry.id   AF-A0A5R8P4Y9-F1
#
_cell.length_a   1.000
_cell.length_b   1.000
_cell.length_c   1.000
_cell.angle_alpha   90.00
_cell.angle_beta   90.00
_cell.angle_gamma   90.00
#
_symmetry.space_group_name_H-M   'P 1'
#
loop_
_entity.id
_entity.type
_entity.pdbx_description
1 polymer ?
#
loop_
_entity_poly.entity_id
_entity_poly.type
_entity_poly.pdbx_seq_one_letter_code
_entity_poly.pdbx_strand_id
1 'polypeptide(L)'
;MTTAQRLMAKGYAEGLCEVLLEQLEIRFGELPSGVVAAARAADPAQQRVWARRAVWAWTLGDVFSWSGWDEGEMRGARSALTGLLKTRFGELPIEFESMVQAADSDQLRMWGRRILTESTIEDVFA
;
A
#
# COMPACT_ATOMS: atom_id res chain seq x y z
N MET A 1 -5.62 -11.87 -34.25
CA MET A 1 -5.71 -12.83 -33.13
C MET A 1 -7.02 -13.58 -33.23
N THR A 2 -7.00 -14.90 -33.25
CA THR A 2 -8.20 -15.75 -33.40
C THR A 2 -8.90 -15.97 -32.06
N THR A 3 -10.18 -16.39 -32.08
CA THR A 3 -10.95 -16.71 -30.87
C THR A 3 -10.27 -17.78 -30.01
N ALA A 4 -9.64 -18.78 -30.64
CA ALA A 4 -8.87 -19.82 -29.95
C ALA A 4 -7.64 -19.26 -29.20
N GLN A 5 -6.92 -18.30 -29.81
CA GLN A 5 -5.77 -17.65 -29.18
C GLN A 5 -6.19 -16.82 -27.94
N ARG A 6 -7.37 -16.19 -27.98
CA ARG A 6 -7.95 -15.48 -26.81
C ARG A 6 -8.24 -16.42 -25.64
N LEU A 7 -8.85 -17.58 -25.92
CA LEU A 7 -9.20 -18.56 -24.88
C LEU A 7 -7.96 -19.19 -24.25
N MET A 8 -6.94 -19.53 -25.04
CA MET A 8 -5.68 -20.06 -24.52
C MET A 8 -4.93 -19.04 -23.66
N ALA A 9 -4.86 -17.78 -24.08
CA ALA A 9 -4.23 -16.71 -23.30
C ALA A 9 -4.95 -16.49 -21.96
N LYS A 10 -6.29 -16.59 -21.95
CA LYS A 10 -7.09 -16.47 -20.73
C LYS A 10 -6.84 -17.63 -19.76
N GLY A 11 -6.90 -18.88 -20.23
CA GLY A 11 -6.61 -20.05 -19.38
C GLY A 11 -5.19 -20.05 -18.84
N TYR A 12 -4.24 -19.52 -19.60
CA TYR A 12 -2.86 -19.34 -19.15
C TYR A 12 -2.75 -18.30 -18.00
N ALA A 13 -3.45 -17.17 -18.11
CA ALA A 13 -3.49 -16.15 -17.06
C ALA A 13 -4.19 -16.64 -15.78
N GLU A 14 -5.29 -17.37 -15.92
CA GLU A 14 -6.02 -17.94 -14.78
C GLU A 14 -5.17 -18.97 -14.02
N GLY A 15 -4.53 -19.90 -14.74
CA GLY A 15 -3.66 -20.90 -14.11
C GLY A 15 -2.44 -20.30 -13.40
N LEU A 16 -1.83 -19.26 -13.97
CA LEU A 16 -0.74 -18.53 -13.29
C LEU A 16 -1.22 -17.80 -12.03
N CYS A 17 -2.40 -17.20 -12.08
CA CYS A 17 -2.99 -16.50 -10.95
C CYS A 17 -3.26 -17.46 -9.79
N GLU A 18 -3.86 -18.61 -10.06
CA GLU A 18 -4.13 -19.63 -9.05
C GLU A 18 -2.85 -20.13 -8.38
N VAL A 19 -1.84 -20.49 -9.16
CA VAL A 19 -0.54 -20.95 -8.64
C VAL A 19 0.15 -19.86 -7.81
N LEU A 20 0.08 -18.60 -8.24
CA LEU A 20 0.62 -17.49 -7.46
C LEU A 20 -0.10 -17.36 -6.11
N LEU A 21 -1.44 -17.38 -6.10
CA LEU A 21 -2.21 -17.24 -4.87
C LEU A 21 -1.91 -18.39 -3.89
N GLU A 22 -1.86 -19.62 -4.38
CA GLU A 22 -1.51 -20.78 -3.56
C GLU A 22 -0.10 -20.64 -2.95
N GLN A 23 0.89 -20.22 -3.74
CA GLN A 23 2.25 -19.98 -3.23
C GLN A 23 2.30 -18.91 -2.14
N LEU A 24 1.53 -17.83 -2.31
CA LEU A 24 1.46 -16.75 -1.34
C LEU A 24 0.76 -17.21 -0.05
N GLU A 25 -0.32 -17.97 -0.16
CA GLU A 25 -1.05 -18.50 0.99
C GLU A 25 -0.18 -19.48 1.80
N ILE A 26 0.55 -20.36 1.13
CA ILE A 26 1.51 -21.28 1.77
C ILE A 26 2.57 -20.50 2.56
N ARG A 27 3.04 -19.38 2.03
CA ARG A 27 4.16 -18.64 2.61
C ARG A 27 3.75 -17.62 3.68
N PHE A 28 2.62 -16.95 3.48
CA PHE A 28 2.21 -15.79 4.27
C PHE A 28 0.91 -16.02 5.05
N GLY A 29 0.25 -17.18 4.86
CA GLY A 29 -1.03 -17.49 5.48
C GLY A 29 -2.21 -16.84 4.75
N GLU A 30 -3.30 -16.60 5.47
CA GLU A 30 -4.53 -16.03 4.91
C GLU A 30 -4.25 -14.70 4.19
N LEU A 31 -4.61 -14.63 2.90
CA LEU A 31 -4.30 -13.50 2.05
C LEU A 31 -5.35 -12.38 2.19
N PRO A 32 -4.93 -11.12 2.44
CA PRO A 32 -5.84 -9.98 2.37
C PRO A 32 -6.59 -9.92 1.04
N SER A 33 -7.87 -9.54 1.06
CA SER A 33 -8.70 -9.46 -0.14
C SER A 33 -8.11 -8.55 -1.24
N GLY A 34 -7.38 -7.50 -0.86
CA GLY A 34 -6.65 -6.63 -1.78
C GLY A 34 -5.50 -7.32 -2.53
N VAL A 35 -4.82 -8.28 -1.89
CA VAL A 35 -3.80 -9.13 -2.54
C VAL A 35 -4.46 -10.00 -3.60
N VAL A 36 -5.58 -10.65 -3.25
CA VAL A 36 -6.31 -11.53 -4.16
C VAL A 36 -6.83 -10.77 -5.37
N ALA A 37 -7.42 -9.59 -5.14
CA ALA A 37 -7.88 -8.71 -6.22
C ALA A 37 -6.72 -8.27 -7.13
N ALA A 38 -5.57 -7.89 -6.56
CA ALA A 38 -4.39 -7.48 -7.32
C ALA A 38 -3.82 -8.62 -8.19
N ALA A 39 -3.71 -9.83 -7.64
CA ALA A 39 -3.24 -11.01 -8.38
C ALA A 39 -4.14 -11.35 -9.58
N ARG A 40 -5.46 -11.23 -9.42
CA ARG A 40 -6.45 -11.50 -10.47
C ARG A 40 -6.49 -10.41 -11.55
N ALA A 41 -6.21 -9.17 -11.18
CA ALA A 41 -6.19 -8.03 -12.12
C ALA A 41 -4.88 -7.91 -12.91
N ALA A 42 -3.79 -8.47 -12.39
CA ALA A 42 -2.48 -8.39 -13.02
C ALA A 42 -2.36 -9.21 -14.31
N ASP A 43 -1.54 -8.73 -15.24
CA ASP A 43 -1.22 -9.48 -16.44
C ASP A 43 -0.28 -10.68 -16.14
N PRO A 44 -0.19 -11.68 -17.03
CA PRO A 44 0.65 -12.87 -16.84
C PRO A 44 2.14 -12.57 -16.59
N ALA A 45 2.69 -11.51 -17.18
CA ALA A 45 4.10 -11.18 -16.99
C ALA A 45 4.34 -10.63 -15.58
N GLN A 46 3.43 -9.78 -15.09
CA GLN A 46 3.44 -9.26 -13.74
C GLN A 46 3.25 -10.39 -12.71
N GLN A 47 2.30 -11.30 -12.92
CA GLN A 47 2.10 -12.48 -12.07
C GLN A 47 3.38 -13.34 -11.96
N ARG A 48 4.08 -13.58 -13.09
CA ARG A 48 5.35 -14.33 -13.09
C ARG A 48 6.46 -13.61 -12.32
N VAL A 49 6.51 -12.29 -12.35
CA VAL A 49 7.47 -11.51 -11.55
C VAL A 49 7.20 -11.71 -10.06
N TRP A 50 5.95 -11.59 -9.64
CA TRP A 50 5.54 -11.81 -8.26
C TRP A 50 5.81 -13.23 -7.79
N ALA A 51 5.49 -14.25 -8.60
CA ALA A 51 5.80 -15.65 -8.27
C ALA A 51 7.30 -15.88 -8.01
N ARG A 52 8.18 -15.28 -8.83
CA ARG A 52 9.63 -15.36 -8.61
C ARG A 52 10.08 -14.64 -7.34
N ARG A 53 9.44 -13.52 -6.99
CA ARG A 53 9.78 -12.76 -5.77
C ARG A 53 9.29 -13.45 -4.50
N ALA A 54 8.12 -14.09 -4.55
CA ALA A 54 7.54 -14.81 -3.43
C ALA A 54 8.48 -15.84 -2.80
N VAL A 55 9.39 -16.43 -3.57
CA VAL A 55 10.38 -17.40 -3.05
C VAL A 55 11.31 -16.79 -1.99
N TRP A 56 11.67 -15.51 -2.14
CA TRP A 56 12.67 -14.82 -1.30
C TRP A 56 12.14 -13.57 -0.61
N ALA A 57 10.88 -13.21 -0.80
CA ALA A 57 10.25 -12.07 -0.16
C ALA A 57 9.86 -12.40 1.29
N TRP A 58 10.16 -11.52 2.24
CA TRP A 58 9.81 -11.73 3.65
C TRP A 58 8.41 -11.23 3.95
N THR A 59 7.89 -10.30 3.14
CA THR A 59 6.53 -9.77 3.25
C THR A 59 5.81 -9.78 1.91
N LEU A 60 4.47 -9.69 1.93
CA LEU A 60 3.67 -9.46 0.73
C LEU A 60 4.08 -8.14 0.04
N GLY A 61 4.41 -7.09 0.80
CA GLY A 61 4.90 -5.82 0.24
C GLY A 61 6.12 -6.00 -0.68
N ASP A 62 7.09 -6.81 -0.25
CA ASP A 62 8.30 -7.12 -1.05
C ASP A 62 7.97 -7.90 -2.33
N VAL A 63 6.99 -8.81 -2.28
CA VAL A 63 6.53 -9.58 -3.46
C VAL A 63 6.00 -8.63 -4.52
N PHE A 64 5.03 -7.83 -4.11
CA PHE A 64 4.28 -7.01 -5.03
C PHE A 64 5.02 -5.73 -5.41
N SER A 65 6.11 -5.40 -4.71
CA SER A 65 6.81 -4.12 -4.82
C SER A 65 5.81 -2.97 -4.71
N TRP A 66 4.87 -3.12 -3.78
CA TRP A 66 3.78 -2.18 -3.54
C TRP A 66 4.30 -0.91 -2.86
N SER A 67 5.03 -0.06 -3.59
CA SER A 67 5.14 1.35 -3.21
C SER A 67 3.76 2.05 -3.19
N GLY A 68 2.73 1.43 -3.77
CA GLY A 68 1.35 1.91 -3.78
C GLY A 68 0.49 1.54 -2.55
N TRP A 69 0.83 0.48 -1.81
CA TRP A 69 0.17 0.22 -0.51
C TRP A 69 0.68 1.20 0.55
N ASP A 70 1.97 1.55 0.49
CA ASP A 70 2.54 2.64 1.28
C ASP A 70 1.84 3.96 0.99
N GLU A 71 1.56 4.32 -0.28
CA GLU A 71 0.86 5.57 -0.58
C GLU A 71 -0.61 5.57 -0.11
N GLY A 72 -1.29 4.42 -0.08
CA GLY A 72 -2.63 4.31 0.48
C GLY A 72 -2.64 4.51 2.00
N GLU A 73 -1.71 3.85 2.70
CA GLU A 73 -1.50 4.01 4.13
C GLU A 73 -1.03 5.43 4.48
N MET A 74 -0.08 5.97 3.74
CA MET A 74 0.42 7.34 3.91
C MET A 74 -0.66 8.36 3.63
N ARG A 75 -1.48 8.21 2.58
CA ARG A 75 -2.64 9.09 2.35
C ARG A 75 -3.63 9.02 3.50
N GLY A 76 -3.89 7.83 4.03
CA GLY A 76 -4.72 7.63 5.23
C GLY A 76 -4.13 8.32 6.45
N ALA A 77 -2.83 8.12 6.72
CA ALA A 77 -2.11 8.73 7.82
C ALA A 77 -2.04 10.27 7.71
N ARG A 78 -1.79 10.81 6.51
CA ARG A 78 -1.86 12.24 6.21
C ARG A 78 -3.25 12.80 6.50
N SER A 79 -4.29 12.15 5.98
CA SER A 79 -5.68 12.58 6.19
C SER A 79 -6.08 12.54 7.67
N ALA A 80 -5.70 11.49 8.39
CA ALA A 80 -5.96 11.37 9.82
C ALA A 80 -5.21 12.44 10.63
N LEU A 81 -3.92 12.65 10.34
CA LEU A 81 -3.12 13.67 11.02
C LEU A 81 -3.65 15.07 10.75
N THR A 82 -4.01 15.40 9.51
CA THR A 82 -4.67 16.67 9.17
C THR A 82 -5.96 16.85 9.96
N GLY A 83 -6.81 15.81 10.04
CA GLY A 83 -8.04 15.87 10.83
C GLY A 83 -7.81 16.14 12.32
N LEU A 84 -6.83 15.45 12.91
CA LEU A 84 -6.45 15.67 14.31
C LEU A 84 -5.89 17.07 14.55
N LEU A 85 -5.03 17.55 13.66
CA LEU A 85 -4.45 18.89 13.71
C LEU A 85 -5.55 19.96 13.63
N LYS A 86 -6.49 19.82 12.69
CA LYS A 86 -7.64 20.74 12.59
C LYS A 86 -8.55 20.70 13.82
N THR A 87 -8.72 19.52 14.41
CA THR A 87 -9.52 19.35 15.63
C THR A 87 -8.89 20.04 16.84
N ARG A 88 -7.56 19.97 16.98
CA ARG A 88 -6.85 20.51 18.15
C ARG A 88 -6.51 22.00 18.01
N PHE A 89 -6.10 22.43 16.82
CA PHE A 89 -5.54 23.77 16.60
C PHE A 89 -6.39 24.67 15.69
N GLY A 90 -7.47 24.16 15.09
CA GLY A 90 -8.29 24.91 14.14
C GLY A 90 -7.75 24.83 12.70
N GLU A 91 -8.12 25.76 11.83
CA GLU A 91 -7.67 25.72 10.44
C GLU A 91 -6.14 25.79 10.33
N LEU A 92 -5.59 24.93 9.47
CA LEU A 92 -4.16 24.79 9.27
C LEU A 92 -3.66 25.80 8.24
N PRO A 93 -2.62 26.59 8.56
CA PRO A 93 -1.89 27.34 7.56
C PRO A 93 -1.35 26.41 6.45
N ILE A 94 -1.27 26.95 5.23
CA ILE A 94 -0.91 26.19 4.02
C ILE A 94 0.49 25.57 4.11
N GLU A 95 1.41 26.18 4.85
CA GLU A 95 2.74 25.65 5.10
C GLU A 95 2.68 24.29 5.82
N PHE A 96 1.86 24.17 6.87
CA PHE A 96 1.73 22.93 7.64
C PHE A 96 0.95 21.86 6.87
N GLU A 97 -0.07 22.25 6.09
CA GLU A 97 -0.74 21.30 5.18
C GLU A 97 0.25 20.72 4.17
N SER A 98 1.10 21.55 3.59
CA SER A 98 2.14 21.14 2.64
C SER A 98 3.17 20.21 3.28
N MET A 99 3.58 20.49 4.52
CA MET A 99 4.49 19.63 5.28
C MET A 99 3.89 18.24 5.51
N VAL A 100 2.61 18.14 5.88
CA VAL A 100 1.93 16.84 6.03
C VAL A 100 1.88 16.09 4.71
N GLN A 101 1.57 16.77 3.59
CA GLN A 101 1.54 16.11 2.28
C GLN A 101 2.91 15.61 1.82
N ALA A 102 3.99 16.32 2.15
CA ALA A 102 5.35 15.93 1.78
C ALA A 102 5.99 14.90 2.73
N ALA A 103 5.39 14.65 3.89
CA ALA A 103 5.99 13.82 4.94
C ALA A 103 6.05 12.34 4.58
N ASP A 104 7.09 11.69 5.10
CA ASP A 104 7.25 10.23 5.11
C ASP A 104 6.49 9.57 6.29
N SER A 105 6.51 8.24 6.33
CA SER A 105 5.78 7.47 7.34
C SER A 105 6.29 7.67 8.77
N ASP A 106 7.59 7.89 8.95
CA ASP A 106 8.21 8.10 10.26
C ASP A 106 7.87 9.48 10.82
N GLN A 107 7.92 10.50 9.97
CA GLN A 107 7.49 11.86 10.30
C GLN A 107 6.02 11.90 10.71
N LEU A 108 5.11 11.32 9.91
CA LEU A 108 3.68 11.27 10.22
C LEU A 108 3.41 10.56 11.56
N ARG A 109 4.13 9.48 11.85
CA ARG A 109 3.98 8.72 13.09
C ARG A 109 4.54 9.49 14.30
N MET A 110 5.62 10.24 14.12
CA MET A 110 6.18 11.12 15.15
C MET A 110 5.22 12.24 15.51
N TRP A 111 4.72 12.96 14.51
CA TRP A 111 3.77 14.05 14.71
C TRP A 111 2.44 13.57 15.29
N GLY A 112 1.97 12.37 14.90
CA GLY A 112 0.80 11.73 15.48
C GLY A 112 0.93 11.40 16.97
N ARG A 113 2.15 11.25 17.50
CA ARG A 113 2.38 11.15 18.96
C ARG A 113 2.46 12.52 19.61
N ARG A 114 3.21 13.44 18.99
CA ARG A 114 3.40 14.79 19.53
C ARG A 114 2.13 15.60 19.60
N ILE A 115 1.20 15.42 18.65
CA ILE A 115 -0.10 16.09 18.72
C ILE A 115 -0.90 15.74 19.98
N LEU A 116 -0.60 14.63 20.65
CA LEU A 116 -1.24 14.26 21.90
C LEU A 116 -0.61 14.99 23.10
N THR A 117 0.69 15.29 23.05
CA THR A 117 1.48 15.85 24.15
C THR A 117 1.75 17.34 24.04
N GLU A 118 2.10 17.82 22.84
CA GLU A 118 2.58 19.19 22.61
C GLU A 118 1.44 20.21 22.56
N SER A 119 1.68 21.39 23.14
CA SER A 119 0.70 22.47 23.25
C SER A 119 0.60 23.39 22.04
N THR A 120 1.62 23.41 21.17
CA THR A 120 1.66 24.29 20.00
C THR A 120 1.81 23.47 18.72
N ILE A 121 1.42 24.04 17.59
CA ILE A 121 1.57 23.36 16.29
C ILE A 121 3.05 23.30 15.90
N GLU A 122 3.82 24.34 16.19
CA GLU A 122 5.25 24.40 15.91
C GLU A 122 6.00 23.26 16.62
N ASP A 123 5.69 23.00 17.90
CA ASP A 123 6.31 21.92 18.66
C ASP A 123 5.95 20.52 18.12
N VAL A 124 4.76 20.37 17.52
CA VAL A 124 4.37 19.12 16.85
C VAL A 124 5.29 18.86 15.66
N PHE A 125 5.53 19.87 14.83
CA PHE A 125 6.28 19.78 13.56
C PHE A 125 7.81 19.92 13.69
N ALA A 126 8.32 20.24 14.88
CA ALA A 126 9.77 20.30 15.18
C ALA A 126 10.49 18.95 15.03
#